data_AF-A0A7X8ZJ54-F1
#
_entry.id   AF-A0A7X8ZJ54-F1
#
_cell.length_a   1.000
_cell.length_b   1.000
_cell.length_c   1.000
_cell.angle_alpha   90.00
_cell.angle_beta   90.00
_cell.angle_gamma   90.00
#
_symmetry.space_group_name_H-M   'P 1'
#
loop_
_entity.id
_entity.type
_entity.pdbx_description
1 polymer ?
#
loop_
_entity_poly.entity_id
_entity_poly.type
_entity_poly.pdbx_seq_one_letter_code
_entity_poly.pdbx_strand_id
1 'polypeptide(L)'
;MTDKSIYKRANHTRRLLARSNPESRSQLQRLIQLLQSGDEMNIVDAMIDAQELDSEYLIDFVKAAMKTQDPDQREEALRMLVGVVNPRVLEVVREAVHDANPELRLAALEALQYVGTGYQEVSFGRDSGGSTAAGGTESTADTPTGSVTTDTTIPGDSPAGSEAEVTTDDKPDSGETADEAEEEAQPEFDYSTLSAYDISSILSILAAAFEDTDVQIRSAALQAILHLSLDVQVQAFALAQKSSYDDVRGGVLFMTATSANYDTLMLAFQALDDSNEYIRQAAKANLQHYLNAVDQDFNSTAEALAWWQQNYHLFDDDLFINNLDNINIDDFIKPNAGTENGTPAAP
;
A
#
# COMPACT_ATOMS: atom_id res chain seq x y z
N MET A 1 -17.07 -12.76 -25.65
CA MET A 1 -17.13 -11.68 -24.65
C MET A 1 -17.34 -12.33 -23.30
N THR A 2 -16.24 -12.70 -22.64
CA THR A 2 -16.24 -13.33 -21.33
C THR A 2 -16.36 -12.24 -20.26
N ASP A 3 -17.13 -12.48 -19.21
CA ASP A 3 -17.37 -11.46 -18.19
C ASP A 3 -16.16 -11.32 -17.26
N LYS A 4 -15.39 -10.23 -17.42
CA LYS A 4 -14.19 -9.93 -16.62
C LYS A 4 -14.49 -9.64 -15.13
N SER A 5 -15.74 -9.70 -14.67
CA SER A 5 -16.09 -9.44 -13.25
C SER A 5 -15.88 -10.62 -12.30
N ILE A 6 -15.77 -11.86 -12.80
CA ILE A 6 -15.73 -13.09 -11.98
C ILE A 6 -14.48 -13.13 -11.07
N TYR A 7 -13.33 -12.71 -11.58
CA TYR A 7 -12.01 -12.92 -10.96
C TYR A 7 -11.71 -12.08 -9.70
N LYS A 8 -12.61 -11.18 -9.26
CA LYS A 8 -12.17 -9.96 -8.58
C LYS A 8 -12.23 -9.91 -7.05
N ARG A 9 -12.59 -10.98 -6.30
CA ARG A 9 -12.66 -10.93 -4.81
C ARG A 9 -12.32 -12.23 -4.07
N ALA A 10 -11.63 -12.05 -2.93
CA ALA A 10 -11.70 -12.88 -1.71
C ALA A 10 -10.90 -14.20 -1.60
N ASN A 11 -9.73 -14.34 -2.23
CA ASN A 11 -8.84 -15.51 -2.02
C ASN A 11 -7.50 -15.25 -1.28
N HIS A 12 -7.13 -14.00 -1.02
CA HIS A 12 -5.82 -13.65 -0.42
C HIS A 12 -5.52 -14.39 0.89
N THR A 13 -6.43 -14.34 1.86
CA THR A 13 -6.25 -14.94 3.21
C THR A 13 -6.10 -16.47 3.18
N ARG A 14 -6.60 -17.17 2.15
CA ARG A 14 -6.39 -18.62 2.00
C ARG A 14 -4.97 -18.95 1.56
N ARG A 15 -4.43 -18.20 0.60
CA ARG A 15 -3.12 -18.49 -0.05
C ARG A 15 -1.91 -18.30 0.88
N LEU A 16 -2.09 -17.59 1.98
CA LEU A 16 -1.08 -17.36 3.03
C LEU A 16 -0.98 -18.51 4.05
N LEU A 17 -2.09 -19.24 4.29
CA LEU A 17 -2.19 -20.26 5.35
C LEU A 17 -2.08 -21.70 4.82
N ALA A 18 -2.14 -21.90 3.50
CA ALA A 18 -2.10 -23.21 2.88
C ALA A 18 -0.66 -23.78 2.86
N ARG A 19 -0.40 -24.82 3.66
CA ARG A 19 0.88 -25.54 3.67
C ARG A 19 1.06 -26.37 2.38
N SER A 20 2.17 -26.14 1.67
CA SER A 20 2.56 -26.91 0.49
C SER A 20 2.76 -28.40 0.81
N ASN A 21 1.86 -29.24 0.30
CA ASN A 21 1.78 -30.67 0.63
C ASN A 21 1.84 -31.55 -0.66
N PRO A 22 1.96 -32.89 -0.53
CA PRO A 22 2.10 -33.78 -1.70
C PRO A 22 0.91 -33.73 -2.68
N GLU A 23 -0.30 -33.44 -2.20
CA GLU A 23 -1.50 -33.33 -3.02
C GLU A 23 -1.47 -32.02 -3.82
N SER A 24 -1.20 -30.88 -3.17
CA SER A 24 -1.01 -29.58 -3.83
C SER A 24 0.12 -29.62 -4.88
N ARG A 25 1.22 -30.34 -4.60
CA ARG A 25 2.31 -30.54 -5.57
C ARG A 25 1.87 -31.38 -6.78
N SER A 26 1.01 -32.37 -6.57
CA SER A 26 0.45 -33.21 -7.62
C SER A 26 -0.60 -32.45 -8.46
N GLN A 27 -1.39 -31.59 -7.81
CA GLN A 27 -2.31 -30.65 -8.45
C GLN A 27 -1.53 -29.68 -9.35
N LEU A 28 -0.48 -29.02 -8.84
CA LEU A 28 0.39 -28.14 -9.65
C LEU A 28 0.91 -28.85 -10.92
N GLN A 29 1.40 -30.09 -10.80
CA GLN A 29 1.88 -30.85 -11.96
C GLN A 29 0.76 -31.14 -12.97
N ARG A 30 -0.45 -31.49 -12.50
CA ARG A 30 -1.63 -31.69 -13.35
C ARG A 30 -2.05 -30.41 -14.06
N LEU A 31 -2.06 -29.28 -13.37
CA LEU A 31 -2.44 -27.97 -13.92
C LEU A 31 -1.43 -27.51 -14.97
N ILE A 32 -0.13 -27.68 -14.73
CA ILE A 32 0.92 -27.41 -15.73
C ILE A 32 0.75 -28.31 -16.96
N GLN A 33 0.34 -29.58 -16.80
CA GLN A 33 0.07 -30.47 -17.94
C GLN A 33 -1.15 -30.03 -18.77
N LEU A 34 -2.23 -29.57 -18.12
CA LEU A 34 -3.44 -29.07 -18.79
C LEU A 34 -3.15 -27.76 -19.55
N LEU A 35 -2.46 -26.82 -18.90
CA LEU A 35 -1.91 -25.59 -19.49
C LEU A 35 -1.03 -25.86 -20.73
N GLN A 36 -0.27 -26.96 -20.73
CA GLN A 36 0.60 -27.37 -21.86
C GLN A 36 -0.11 -28.23 -22.92
N SER A 37 -1.40 -28.54 -22.77
CA SER A 37 -2.12 -29.44 -23.69
C SER A 37 -2.41 -28.83 -25.07
N GLY A 38 -2.41 -27.49 -25.18
CA GLY A 38 -2.79 -26.77 -26.40
C GLY A 38 -4.30 -26.74 -26.68
N ASP A 39 -5.12 -27.25 -25.77
CA ASP A 39 -6.58 -27.17 -25.81
C ASP A 39 -7.06 -25.99 -24.94
N GLU A 40 -7.91 -25.14 -25.50
CA GLU A 40 -8.39 -23.89 -24.87
C GLU A 40 -9.18 -24.16 -23.58
N MET A 41 -9.97 -25.23 -23.53
CA MET A 41 -10.78 -25.58 -22.36
C MET A 41 -9.89 -26.08 -21.21
N ASN A 42 -8.93 -26.96 -21.51
CA ASN A 42 -7.94 -27.39 -20.52
C ASN A 42 -7.10 -26.23 -19.96
N ILE A 43 -6.76 -25.23 -20.79
CA ILE A 43 -6.00 -24.04 -20.35
C ILE A 43 -6.86 -23.19 -19.41
N VAL A 44 -8.12 -22.93 -19.75
CA VAL A 44 -9.05 -22.17 -18.91
C VAL A 44 -9.34 -22.90 -17.58
N ASP A 45 -9.62 -24.20 -17.62
CA ASP A 45 -9.81 -25.02 -16.42
C ASP A 45 -8.55 -24.97 -15.53
N ALA A 46 -7.36 -25.07 -16.12
CA ALA A 46 -6.10 -24.96 -15.38
C ALA A 46 -5.91 -23.57 -14.72
N MET A 47 -6.30 -22.50 -15.40
CA MET A 47 -6.24 -21.13 -14.88
C MET A 47 -7.30 -20.83 -13.80
N ILE A 48 -8.42 -21.55 -13.79
CA ILE A 48 -9.43 -21.47 -12.73
C ILE A 48 -8.95 -22.27 -11.51
N ASP A 49 -8.63 -23.55 -11.68
CA ASP A 49 -8.19 -24.45 -10.59
C ASP A 49 -6.88 -23.97 -9.92
N ALA A 50 -6.01 -23.26 -10.64
CA ALA A 50 -4.79 -22.68 -10.07
C ALA A 50 -5.05 -21.59 -9.00
N GLN A 51 -6.22 -20.95 -9.01
CA GLN A 51 -6.50 -19.84 -8.10
C GLN A 51 -6.67 -20.27 -6.63
N GLU A 52 -6.92 -21.57 -6.39
CA GLU A 52 -6.99 -22.20 -5.05
C GLU A 52 -5.63 -22.78 -4.59
N LEU A 53 -4.55 -22.67 -5.37
CA LEU A 53 -3.20 -23.07 -4.94
C LEU A 53 -2.67 -22.16 -3.82
N ASP A 54 -1.76 -22.70 -3.00
CA ASP A 54 -0.94 -21.91 -2.07
C ASP A 54 -0.04 -20.91 -2.82
N SER A 55 0.47 -19.90 -2.12
CA SER A 55 1.24 -18.82 -2.77
C SER A 55 2.48 -19.31 -3.53
N GLU A 56 3.16 -20.36 -3.04
CA GLU A 56 4.38 -20.89 -3.66
C GLU A 56 4.07 -21.64 -4.96
N TYR A 57 3.08 -22.54 -4.94
CA TYR A 57 2.69 -23.30 -6.11
C TYR A 57 1.92 -22.45 -7.13
N LEU A 58 1.21 -21.40 -6.70
CA LEU A 58 0.64 -20.42 -7.62
C LEU A 58 1.75 -19.66 -8.38
N ILE A 59 2.81 -19.23 -7.71
CA ILE A 59 3.95 -18.57 -8.36
C ILE A 59 4.63 -19.53 -9.35
N ASP A 60 4.83 -20.80 -8.99
CA ASP A 60 5.38 -21.81 -9.91
C ASP A 60 4.46 -22.10 -11.10
N PHE A 61 3.13 -22.09 -10.92
CA PHE A 61 2.15 -22.22 -12.01
C PHE A 61 2.20 -21.02 -12.96
N VAL A 62 2.16 -19.79 -12.45
CA VAL A 62 2.24 -18.57 -13.26
C VAL A 62 3.57 -18.51 -14.01
N LYS A 63 4.68 -18.90 -13.37
CA LYS A 63 6.01 -19.03 -14.00
C LYS A 63 6.09 -20.16 -15.05
N ALA A 64 5.11 -21.07 -15.11
CA ALA A 64 4.92 -21.98 -16.23
C ALA A 64 4.05 -21.33 -17.34
N ALA A 65 2.96 -20.65 -16.97
CA ALA A 65 2.04 -19.99 -17.90
C ALA A 65 2.68 -18.86 -18.69
N MET A 66 3.58 -18.07 -18.07
CA MET A 66 4.35 -16.99 -18.71
C MET A 66 5.18 -17.42 -19.95
N LYS A 67 5.33 -18.73 -20.21
CA LYS A 67 6.03 -19.27 -21.39
C LYS A 67 5.14 -19.40 -22.62
N THR A 68 3.83 -19.23 -22.49
CA THR A 68 2.90 -19.24 -23.64
C THR A 68 3.13 -18.02 -24.54
N GLN A 69 2.97 -18.21 -25.84
CA GLN A 69 3.13 -17.12 -26.82
C GLN A 69 1.92 -16.18 -26.84
N ASP A 70 0.76 -16.67 -26.38
CA ASP A 70 -0.47 -15.90 -26.26
C ASP A 70 -0.34 -14.81 -25.17
N PRO A 71 -0.45 -13.51 -25.53
CA PRO A 71 -0.27 -12.41 -24.58
C PRO A 71 -1.43 -12.32 -23.57
N ASP A 72 -2.64 -12.74 -23.93
CA ASP A 72 -3.82 -12.68 -23.07
C ASP A 72 -3.72 -13.75 -21.98
N GLN A 73 -3.23 -14.95 -22.34
CA GLN A 73 -2.92 -16.02 -21.38
C GLN A 73 -1.80 -15.63 -20.40
N ARG A 74 -0.78 -14.87 -20.84
CA ARG A 74 0.24 -14.33 -19.93
C ARG A 74 -0.36 -13.29 -18.97
N GLU A 75 -1.23 -12.41 -19.47
CA GLU A 75 -1.88 -11.38 -18.65
C GLU A 75 -2.74 -12.00 -17.55
N GLU A 76 -3.65 -12.91 -17.92
CA GLU A 76 -4.57 -13.55 -16.97
C GLU A 76 -3.79 -14.35 -15.91
N ALA A 77 -2.73 -15.08 -16.29
CA ALA A 77 -1.87 -15.76 -15.35
C ALA A 77 -1.15 -14.79 -14.39
N LEU A 78 -0.56 -13.70 -14.91
CA LEU A 78 0.15 -12.74 -14.06
C LEU A 78 -0.78 -12.01 -13.10
N ARG A 79 -2.02 -11.70 -13.52
CA ARG A 79 -3.04 -11.10 -12.64
C ARG A 79 -3.40 -11.98 -11.44
N MET A 80 -3.17 -13.30 -11.48
CA MET A 80 -3.35 -14.17 -10.32
C MET A 80 -2.40 -13.84 -9.15
N LEU A 81 -1.26 -13.18 -9.42
CA LEU A 81 -0.29 -12.74 -8.42
C LEU A 81 -0.63 -11.38 -7.78
N VAL A 82 -1.65 -10.67 -8.29
CA VAL A 82 -2.17 -9.46 -7.63
C VAL A 82 -2.75 -9.85 -6.27
N GLY A 83 -2.28 -9.20 -5.20
CA GLY A 83 -2.60 -9.58 -3.83
C GLY A 83 -1.76 -10.73 -3.26
N VAL A 84 -0.70 -11.21 -3.92
CA VAL A 84 0.18 -12.26 -3.36
C VAL A 84 1.34 -11.62 -2.60
N VAL A 85 1.21 -11.56 -1.27
CA VAL A 85 2.26 -11.11 -0.33
C VAL A 85 3.30 -12.22 -0.15
N ASN A 86 4.14 -12.42 -1.14
CA ASN A 86 5.28 -13.35 -1.10
C ASN A 86 6.41 -12.80 -2.02
N PRO A 87 7.64 -12.53 -1.51
CA PRO A 87 8.74 -11.98 -2.31
C PRO A 87 9.11 -12.80 -3.56
N ARG A 88 8.78 -14.11 -3.62
CA ARG A 88 8.97 -14.93 -4.84
C ARG A 88 8.20 -14.40 -6.06
N VAL A 89 7.17 -13.56 -5.88
CA VAL A 89 6.49 -12.84 -6.98
C VAL A 89 7.49 -12.01 -7.81
N LEU A 90 8.55 -11.50 -7.19
CA LEU A 90 9.63 -10.76 -7.86
C LEU A 90 10.40 -11.59 -8.89
N GLU A 91 10.39 -12.92 -8.78
CA GLU A 91 10.94 -13.81 -9.82
C GLU A 91 10.20 -13.67 -11.16
N VAL A 92 8.89 -13.41 -11.11
CA VAL A 92 8.00 -13.34 -12.29
C VAL A 92 7.84 -11.89 -12.76
N VAL A 93 7.63 -10.95 -11.85
CA VAL A 93 7.47 -9.51 -12.15
C VAL A 93 8.69 -8.95 -12.89
N ARG A 94 9.91 -9.42 -12.55
CA ARG A 94 11.16 -9.02 -13.23
C ARG A 94 11.22 -9.43 -14.70
N GLU A 95 10.59 -10.54 -15.09
CA GLU A 95 10.47 -10.95 -16.49
C GLU A 95 9.32 -10.18 -17.18
N ALA A 96 8.18 -10.07 -16.50
CA ALA A 96 6.97 -9.44 -17.02
C ALA A 96 7.10 -7.93 -17.31
N VAL A 97 7.88 -7.18 -16.51
CA VAL A 97 8.12 -5.73 -16.72
C VAL A 97 8.93 -5.43 -18.00
N HIS A 98 9.35 -6.45 -18.74
CA HIS A 98 10.04 -6.32 -20.04
C HIS A 98 9.27 -6.94 -21.22
N ASP A 99 8.02 -7.39 -21.03
CA ASP A 99 7.22 -7.97 -22.12
C ASP A 99 6.76 -6.90 -23.14
N ALA A 100 6.60 -7.31 -24.40
CA ALA A 100 6.10 -6.45 -25.45
C ALA A 100 4.64 -5.99 -25.21
N ASN A 101 3.81 -6.79 -24.53
CA ASN A 101 2.44 -6.42 -24.17
C ASN A 101 2.43 -5.40 -23.02
N PRO A 102 1.94 -4.15 -23.20
CA PRO A 102 1.84 -3.18 -22.12
C PRO A 102 0.90 -3.63 -21.00
N GLU A 103 -0.19 -4.36 -21.29
CA GLU A 103 -1.10 -4.87 -20.25
C GLU A 103 -0.39 -5.85 -19.30
N LEU A 104 0.60 -6.60 -19.80
CA LEU A 104 1.42 -7.50 -18.98
C LEU A 104 2.42 -6.72 -18.11
N ARG A 105 3.04 -5.67 -18.65
CA ARG A 105 3.90 -4.76 -17.87
C ARG A 105 3.11 -4.03 -16.79
N LEU A 106 1.85 -3.68 -17.07
CA LEU A 106 0.93 -3.09 -16.10
C LEU A 106 0.56 -4.08 -14.99
N ALA A 107 0.16 -5.31 -15.35
CA ALA A 107 -0.14 -6.38 -14.39
C ALA A 107 1.08 -6.75 -13.51
N ALA A 108 2.30 -6.62 -14.04
CA ALA A 108 3.53 -6.78 -13.26
C ALA A 108 3.64 -5.74 -12.13
N LEU A 109 3.27 -4.49 -12.41
CA LEU A 109 3.27 -3.40 -11.43
C LEU A 109 2.06 -3.44 -10.49
N GLU A 110 0.91 -3.98 -10.92
CA GLU A 110 -0.22 -4.31 -10.03
C GLU A 110 0.19 -5.40 -9.01
N ALA A 111 0.93 -6.42 -9.43
CA ALA A 111 1.41 -7.48 -8.52
C ALA A 111 2.49 -6.96 -7.55
N LEU A 112 3.36 -6.05 -8.01
CA LEU A 112 4.43 -5.44 -7.19
C LEU A 112 3.91 -4.72 -5.94
N GLN A 113 2.71 -4.13 -6.00
CA GLN A 113 2.06 -3.36 -4.92
C GLN A 113 1.77 -4.16 -3.63
N TYR A 114 1.92 -5.49 -3.67
CA TYR A 114 1.65 -6.38 -2.54
C TYR A 114 2.92 -7.05 -1.99
N VAL A 115 4.10 -6.78 -2.57
CA VAL A 115 5.35 -7.38 -2.12
C VAL A 115 5.91 -6.59 -0.93
N GLY A 116 5.99 -7.24 0.23
CA GLY A 116 6.53 -6.64 1.46
C GLY A 116 5.55 -5.77 2.26
N THR A 117 4.26 -5.70 1.88
CA THR A 117 3.27 -4.91 2.63
C THR A 117 2.95 -5.46 4.03
N GLY A 118 3.24 -6.75 4.25
CA GLY A 118 3.02 -7.46 5.50
C GLY A 118 1.54 -7.65 5.88
N TYR A 119 1.33 -8.32 7.01
CA TYR A 119 0.00 -8.42 7.63
C TYR A 119 -0.33 -7.12 8.37
N GLN A 120 -0.92 -6.16 7.66
CA GLN A 120 -1.74 -5.15 8.30
C GLN A 120 -3.03 -5.82 8.76
N GLU A 121 -3.02 -6.44 9.96
CA GLU A 121 -4.25 -6.92 10.58
C GLU A 121 -5.15 -5.70 10.84
N VAL A 122 -6.17 -5.52 9.99
CA VAL A 122 -7.15 -4.45 10.13
C VAL A 122 -8.06 -4.79 11.32
N SER A 123 -7.54 -4.52 12.52
CA SER A 123 -8.23 -4.73 13.78
C SER A 123 -9.41 -3.77 13.87
N PHE A 124 -10.55 -4.19 13.33
CA PHE A 124 -11.84 -3.54 13.53
C PHE A 124 -12.19 -3.66 15.01
N GLY A 125 -11.78 -2.64 15.78
CA GLY A 125 -11.95 -2.55 17.21
C GLY A 125 -13.36 -2.92 17.61
N ARG A 126 -13.50 -4.08 18.28
CA ARG A 126 -14.78 -4.57 18.78
C ARG A 126 -15.13 -3.80 20.06
N ASP A 127 -15.51 -2.54 19.88
CA ASP A 127 -15.86 -1.60 20.94
C ASP A 127 -16.96 -2.18 21.84
N SER A 128 -16.50 -2.85 22.88
CA SER A 128 -17.32 -3.52 23.88
C SER A 128 -17.70 -2.46 24.91
N GLY A 129 -18.60 -1.58 24.49
CA GLY A 129 -18.93 -0.29 25.11
C GLY A 129 -19.48 -0.35 26.53
N GLY A 130 -18.64 -0.73 27.50
CA GLY A 130 -18.91 -0.65 28.93
C GLY A 130 -18.82 0.78 29.45
N SER A 131 -19.74 1.65 29.04
CA SER A 131 -19.81 3.05 29.51
C SER A 131 -20.84 3.22 30.63
N THR A 132 -20.37 3.33 31.87
CA THR A 132 -21.20 3.67 33.03
C THR A 132 -21.37 5.19 33.14
N ALA A 133 -22.50 5.71 32.66
CA ALA A 133 -22.84 7.13 32.80
C ALA A 133 -23.94 7.35 33.87
N ALA A 134 -23.73 8.29 34.80
CA ALA A 134 -24.66 8.57 35.90
C ALA A 134 -24.81 10.07 36.21
N GLY A 135 -26.04 10.58 36.06
CA GLY A 135 -26.53 11.81 36.73
C GLY A 135 -26.36 13.14 35.99
N GLY A 136 -27.40 13.99 36.06
CA GLY A 136 -27.37 15.42 35.66
C GLY A 136 -28.08 15.74 34.32
N THR A 137 -29.41 15.67 34.17
CA THR A 137 -30.51 16.60 34.60
C THR A 137 -30.70 17.87 33.76
N GLU A 138 -31.98 18.22 33.52
CA GLU A 138 -32.54 19.43 32.86
C GLU A 138 -32.49 19.52 31.31
N SER A 139 -33.41 20.19 30.59
CA SER A 139 -34.87 20.42 30.81
C SER A 139 -35.54 21.05 29.56
N THR A 140 -36.74 20.58 29.15
CA THR A 140 -37.65 21.16 28.11
C THR A 140 -37.11 21.25 26.65
N ALA A 141 -37.89 21.34 25.55
CA ALA A 141 -39.34 21.50 25.35
C ALA A 141 -39.89 20.82 24.06
N ASP A 142 -41.23 20.68 24.00
CA ASP A 142 -42.16 20.63 22.84
C ASP A 142 -42.10 19.59 21.68
N THR A 143 -43.15 18.76 21.67
CA THR A 143 -43.89 18.05 20.59
C THR A 143 -44.63 19.02 19.60
N PRO A 144 -45.45 18.60 18.58
CA PRO A 144 -45.93 17.25 18.17
C PRO A 144 -45.79 16.93 16.64
N THR A 145 -45.99 15.68 16.16
CA THR A 145 -47.28 15.08 15.70
C THR A 145 -46.97 13.72 15.01
N GLY A 146 -47.85 12.71 14.88
CA GLY A 146 -49.20 12.47 15.42
C GLY A 146 -49.88 11.20 14.83
N SER A 147 -51.05 10.81 15.40
CA SER A 147 -51.99 9.75 14.95
C SER A 147 -51.62 8.26 15.24
N VAL A 148 -52.21 7.55 16.22
CA VAL A 148 -53.59 6.98 16.33
C VAL A 148 -53.78 5.80 15.34
N THR A 149 -54.05 4.56 15.76
CA THR A 149 -55.18 4.12 16.63
C THR A 149 -54.84 3.42 17.98
N THR A 150 -55.24 2.15 18.18
CA THR A 150 -55.76 1.53 19.44
C THR A 150 -55.64 -0.03 19.40
N ASP A 151 -56.08 -0.92 20.34
CA ASP A 151 -56.98 -0.80 21.51
C ASP A 151 -56.88 -1.93 22.59
N THR A 152 -57.39 -1.66 23.81
CA THR A 152 -58.14 -2.52 24.78
C THR A 152 -57.76 -4.00 25.14
N THR A 153 -57.10 -4.15 26.31
CA THR A 153 -57.56 -4.91 27.53
C THR A 153 -57.62 -6.46 27.60
N ILE A 154 -56.66 -7.08 28.33
CA ILE A 154 -56.77 -7.81 29.65
C ILE A 154 -58.09 -8.60 29.95
N PRO A 155 -58.09 -9.80 30.60
CA PRO A 155 -57.17 -10.31 31.64
C PRO A 155 -56.65 -11.76 31.45
N GLY A 156 -55.95 -12.30 32.46
CA GLY A 156 -55.56 -13.72 32.57
C GLY A 156 -56.00 -14.36 33.91
N ASP A 157 -55.61 -15.61 34.14
CA ASP A 157 -55.83 -16.37 35.38
C ASP A 157 -54.70 -17.41 35.61
N SER A 158 -54.67 -18.05 36.78
CA SER A 158 -53.74 -19.13 37.22
C SER A 158 -54.52 -20.47 37.34
N PRO A 159 -54.07 -21.57 38.03
CA PRO A 159 -52.77 -21.86 38.67
C PRO A 159 -52.22 -23.31 38.45
N ALA A 160 -51.05 -23.57 39.07
CA ALA A 160 -50.61 -24.82 39.73
C ALA A 160 -50.56 -26.19 38.99
N GLY A 161 -49.49 -26.97 39.27
CA GLY A 161 -49.68 -28.41 39.55
C GLY A 161 -48.55 -29.40 39.20
N SER A 162 -48.05 -30.10 40.23
CA SER A 162 -47.71 -31.55 40.29
C SER A 162 -46.71 -32.24 39.33
N GLU A 163 -45.70 -32.84 39.97
CA GLU A 163 -45.23 -34.25 39.80
C GLU A 163 -44.22 -34.61 38.68
N ALA A 164 -43.68 -35.84 38.78
CA ALA A 164 -42.44 -36.33 38.15
C ALA A 164 -42.49 -37.86 37.95
N GLU A 165 -41.58 -38.47 37.15
CA GLU A 165 -40.96 -39.79 37.42
C GLU A 165 -39.71 -40.06 36.53
N VAL A 166 -39.03 -41.18 36.79
CA VAL A 166 -37.67 -41.64 36.41
C VAL A 166 -37.63 -42.44 35.08
N THR A 167 -36.41 -42.85 34.65
CA THR A 167 -35.92 -43.75 33.52
C THR A 167 -35.41 -43.05 32.25
N THR A 168 -34.38 -43.52 31.50
CA THR A 168 -33.31 -44.57 31.64
C THR A 168 -32.13 -44.26 30.67
N ASP A 169 -30.91 -44.83 30.70
CA ASP A 169 -29.99 -45.33 31.77
C ASP A 169 -28.58 -45.66 31.19
N ASP A 170 -27.53 -45.54 32.03
CA ASP A 170 -26.22 -46.26 32.03
C ASP A 170 -25.09 -46.00 30.98
N LYS A 171 -23.82 -46.35 31.34
CA LYS A 171 -22.55 -46.03 30.63
C LYS A 171 -21.55 -47.21 30.62
N PRO A 172 -20.80 -47.42 29.53
CA PRO A 172 -19.33 -47.45 29.64
C PRO A 172 -18.68 -46.58 28.53
N ASP A 173 -17.59 -45.84 28.71
CA ASP A 173 -16.38 -46.04 29.54
C ASP A 173 -15.40 -47.10 29.00
N SER A 174 -14.64 -46.69 27.99
CA SER A 174 -13.36 -47.27 27.61
C SER A 174 -12.40 -46.12 27.32
N GLY A 175 -11.45 -45.85 28.21
CA GLY A 175 -10.49 -44.78 28.04
C GLY A 175 -9.42 -45.13 27.02
N GLU A 176 -9.22 -44.26 26.04
CA GLU A 176 -8.01 -44.23 25.22
C GLU A 176 -7.47 -42.80 25.32
N THR A 177 -6.40 -42.63 26.09
CA THR A 177 -5.65 -41.36 26.14
C THR A 177 -4.87 -41.25 24.84
N ALA A 178 -5.51 -40.69 23.81
CA ALA A 178 -4.78 -40.14 22.69
C ALA A 178 -3.79 -39.11 23.25
N ASP A 179 -2.51 -39.25 22.95
CA ASP A 179 -1.55 -38.20 23.21
C ASP A 179 -2.04 -36.94 22.49
N GLU A 180 -2.34 -35.88 23.26
CA GLU A 180 -2.32 -34.52 22.75
C GLU A 180 -0.86 -34.21 22.40
N ALA A 181 -0.42 -34.74 21.26
CA ALA A 181 0.87 -34.43 20.67
C ALA A 181 0.85 -32.92 20.44
N GLU A 182 1.58 -32.19 21.29
CA GLU A 182 1.69 -30.73 21.25
C GLU A 182 1.97 -30.33 19.79
N GLU A 183 0.99 -29.69 19.14
CA GLU A 183 1.11 -29.33 17.73
C GLU A 183 2.17 -28.23 17.65
N GLU A 184 3.44 -28.65 17.47
CA GLU A 184 4.58 -27.75 17.41
C GLU A 184 4.22 -26.63 16.45
N ALA A 185 4.19 -25.40 16.97
CA ALA A 185 3.85 -24.21 16.22
C ALA A 185 5.00 -23.90 15.24
N GLN A 186 5.02 -24.67 14.15
CA GLN A 186 5.98 -24.56 13.05
C GLN A 186 5.99 -23.10 12.56
N PRO A 187 7.16 -22.49 12.34
CA PRO A 187 7.29 -21.05 12.25
C PRO A 187 6.46 -20.47 11.11
N GLU A 188 5.62 -19.50 11.45
CA GLU A 188 4.89 -18.67 10.50
C GLU A 188 5.91 -17.83 9.70
N PHE A 189 5.89 -17.96 8.37
CA PHE A 189 6.87 -17.30 7.51
C PHE A 189 6.56 -15.80 7.40
N ASP A 190 7.40 -14.97 8.01
CA ASP A 190 7.31 -13.51 7.87
C ASP A 190 7.70 -13.06 6.46
N TYR A 191 6.67 -12.91 5.61
CA TYR A 191 6.79 -12.32 4.28
C TYR A 191 6.71 -10.77 4.27
N SER A 192 6.72 -10.10 5.44
CA SER A 192 6.83 -8.64 5.53
C SER A 192 8.29 -8.16 5.48
N THR A 193 9.23 -8.91 6.07
CA THR A 193 10.66 -8.55 6.05
C THR A 193 11.28 -8.84 4.67
N LEU A 194 11.42 -7.80 3.84
CA LEU A 194 12.14 -7.86 2.57
C LEU A 194 13.66 -8.02 2.79
N SER A 195 14.30 -8.89 2.01
CA SER A 195 15.77 -8.98 2.00
C SER A 195 16.39 -7.88 1.13
N ALA A 196 17.70 -7.65 1.30
CA ALA A 196 18.46 -6.75 0.44
C ALA A 196 18.44 -7.16 -1.06
N TYR A 197 18.22 -8.44 -1.36
CA TYR A 197 18.02 -8.90 -2.74
C TYR A 197 16.63 -8.50 -3.27
N ASP A 198 15.60 -8.58 -2.44
CA ASP A 198 14.22 -8.22 -2.81
C ASP A 198 14.10 -6.72 -3.03
N ILE A 199 14.67 -5.91 -2.12
CA ILE A 199 14.77 -4.44 -2.28
C ILE A 199 15.52 -4.10 -3.58
N SER A 200 16.66 -4.73 -3.84
CA SER A 200 17.41 -4.53 -5.10
C SER A 200 16.59 -4.96 -6.34
N SER A 201 15.75 -5.99 -6.21
CA SER A 201 14.82 -6.41 -7.26
C SER A 201 13.73 -5.38 -7.52
N ILE A 202 13.05 -4.90 -6.48
CA ILE A 202 11.99 -3.88 -6.54
C ILE A 202 12.54 -2.60 -7.19
N LEU A 203 13.68 -2.10 -6.71
CA LEU A 203 14.32 -0.90 -7.25
C LEU A 203 14.75 -1.08 -8.72
N SER A 204 15.20 -2.28 -9.11
CA SER A 204 15.52 -2.60 -10.51
C SER A 204 14.29 -2.68 -11.42
N ILE A 205 13.15 -3.15 -10.91
CA ILE A 205 11.87 -3.24 -11.65
C ILE A 205 11.32 -1.82 -11.85
N LEU A 206 11.31 -1.01 -10.79
CA LEU A 206 10.85 0.38 -10.85
C LEU A 206 11.73 1.24 -11.77
N ALA A 207 13.07 1.11 -11.68
CA ALA A 207 13.98 1.83 -12.58
C ALA A 207 13.77 1.51 -14.07
N ALA A 208 13.36 0.28 -14.40
CA ALA A 208 12.96 -0.06 -15.77
C ALA A 208 11.62 0.56 -16.16
N ALA A 209 10.62 0.49 -15.27
CA ALA A 209 9.27 0.99 -15.53
C ALA A 209 9.18 2.53 -15.57
N PHE A 210 10.07 3.25 -14.88
CA PHE A 210 10.23 4.70 -15.01
C PHE A 210 10.75 5.13 -16.39
N GLU A 211 11.52 4.27 -17.06
CA GLU A 211 12.00 4.51 -18.43
C GLU A 211 11.13 3.81 -19.50
N ASP A 212 9.93 3.34 -19.13
CA ASP A 212 9.00 2.79 -20.13
C ASP A 212 8.53 3.88 -21.09
N THR A 213 8.37 3.52 -22.36
CA THR A 213 7.79 4.41 -23.37
C THR A 213 6.33 4.79 -23.08
N ASP A 214 5.57 3.92 -22.43
CA ASP A 214 4.16 4.13 -22.10
C ASP A 214 3.98 4.90 -20.78
N VAL A 215 3.25 6.01 -20.85
CA VAL A 215 2.88 6.85 -19.71
C VAL A 215 2.07 6.10 -18.64
N GLN A 216 1.28 5.10 -19.03
CA GLN A 216 0.50 4.31 -18.06
C GLN A 216 1.41 3.42 -17.21
N ILE A 217 2.48 2.88 -17.79
CA ILE A 217 3.47 2.07 -17.07
C ILE A 217 4.31 2.95 -16.14
N ARG A 218 4.78 4.12 -16.62
CA ARG A 218 5.47 5.11 -15.78
C ARG A 218 4.60 5.57 -14.60
N SER A 219 3.31 5.83 -14.84
CA SER A 219 2.33 6.20 -13.80
C SER A 219 2.07 5.06 -12.80
N ALA A 220 1.89 3.82 -13.28
CA ALA A 220 1.72 2.66 -12.42
C ALA A 220 2.98 2.38 -11.56
N ALA A 221 4.18 2.64 -12.08
CA ALA A 221 5.42 2.54 -11.33
C ALA A 221 5.50 3.58 -10.20
N LEU A 222 5.07 4.82 -10.45
CA LEU A 222 4.93 5.84 -9.40
C LEU A 222 3.91 5.40 -8.33
N GLN A 223 2.73 4.91 -8.73
CA GLN A 223 1.74 4.41 -7.77
C GLN A 223 2.30 3.26 -6.93
N ALA A 224 3.05 2.33 -7.53
CA ALA A 224 3.65 1.20 -6.82
C ALA A 224 4.62 1.63 -5.70
N ILE A 225 5.25 2.82 -5.77
CA ILE A 225 6.09 3.34 -4.68
C ILE A 225 5.28 3.49 -3.39
N LEU A 226 4.05 3.97 -3.46
CA LEU A 226 3.21 4.30 -2.28
C LEU A 226 2.89 3.09 -1.39
N HIS A 227 3.10 1.87 -1.89
CA HIS A 227 2.85 0.61 -1.19
C HIS A 227 4.09 0.01 -0.52
N LEU A 228 5.27 0.60 -0.72
CA LEU A 228 6.54 0.11 -0.18
C LEU A 228 6.81 0.68 1.23
N SER A 229 7.73 0.06 1.97
CA SER A 229 8.25 0.65 3.22
C SER A 229 9.01 1.96 2.95
N LEU A 230 8.96 2.89 3.90
CA LEU A 230 9.44 4.27 3.73
C LEU A 230 10.91 4.36 3.25
N ASP A 231 11.76 3.48 3.77
CA ASP A 231 13.19 3.38 3.39
C ASP A 231 13.38 2.97 1.92
N VAL A 232 12.47 2.15 1.37
CA VAL A 232 12.45 1.78 -0.05
C VAL A 232 11.76 2.86 -0.89
N GLN A 233 10.75 3.57 -0.34
CA GLN A 233 10.13 4.72 -1.03
C GLN A 233 11.14 5.82 -1.34
N VAL A 234 11.96 6.22 -0.35
CA VAL A 234 13.02 7.24 -0.53
C VAL A 234 14.00 6.82 -1.65
N GLN A 235 14.42 5.55 -1.66
CA GLN A 235 15.29 5.02 -2.71
C GLN A 235 14.61 5.02 -4.10
N ALA A 236 13.32 4.68 -4.18
CA ALA A 236 12.55 4.70 -5.42
C ALA A 236 12.31 6.12 -5.96
N PHE A 237 11.97 7.09 -5.09
CA PHE A 237 11.88 8.51 -5.44
C PHE A 237 13.20 9.04 -5.99
N ALA A 238 14.32 8.70 -5.34
CA ALA A 238 15.66 9.07 -5.79
C ALA A 238 16.08 8.37 -7.10
N LEU A 239 15.43 7.28 -7.52
CA LEU A 239 15.61 6.69 -8.86
C LEU A 239 14.74 7.39 -9.90
N ALA A 240 13.46 7.60 -9.61
CA ALA A 240 12.52 8.26 -10.51
C ALA A 240 12.92 9.72 -10.83
N GLN A 241 13.53 10.46 -9.89
CA GLN A 241 14.13 11.78 -10.20
C GLN A 241 15.27 11.76 -11.23
N LYS A 242 15.84 10.58 -11.55
CA LYS A 242 16.86 10.42 -12.60
C LYS A 242 16.26 10.04 -13.96
N SER A 243 14.93 9.95 -14.06
CA SER A 243 14.25 9.51 -15.27
C SER A 243 14.40 10.48 -16.45
N SER A 244 14.51 9.95 -17.66
CA SER A 244 14.47 10.77 -18.87
C SER A 244 13.11 11.42 -19.12
N TYR A 245 12.05 10.95 -18.45
CA TYR A 245 10.68 11.43 -18.62
C TYR A 245 10.26 12.46 -17.55
N ASP A 246 9.78 13.61 -18.01
CA ASP A 246 9.37 14.74 -17.16
C ASP A 246 8.16 14.42 -16.27
N ASP A 247 7.27 13.51 -16.69
CA ASP A 247 6.10 13.09 -15.91
C ASP A 247 6.47 12.22 -14.72
N VAL A 248 7.55 11.44 -14.81
CA VAL A 248 8.13 10.69 -13.68
C VAL A 248 8.81 11.63 -12.68
N ARG A 249 9.71 12.50 -13.17
CA ARG A 249 10.45 13.44 -12.30
C ARG A 249 9.51 14.41 -11.59
N GLY A 250 8.54 14.98 -12.31
CA GLY A 250 7.49 15.82 -11.75
C GLY A 250 6.49 15.06 -10.88
N GLY A 251 6.19 13.81 -11.22
CA GLY A 251 5.29 12.94 -10.45
C GLY A 251 5.80 12.66 -9.03
N VAL A 252 7.08 12.32 -8.86
CA VAL A 252 7.71 12.19 -7.53
C VAL A 252 7.63 13.48 -6.73
N LEU A 253 7.91 14.60 -7.38
CA LEU A 253 7.91 15.92 -6.74
C LEU A 253 6.50 16.32 -6.27
N PHE A 254 5.46 15.90 -7.00
CA PHE A 254 4.07 16.03 -6.55
C PHE A 254 3.74 15.06 -5.39
N MET A 255 4.14 13.79 -5.47
CA MET A 255 3.87 12.79 -4.42
C MET A 255 4.51 13.14 -3.07
N THR A 256 5.69 13.75 -3.10
CA THR A 256 6.43 14.19 -1.90
C THR A 256 5.93 15.52 -1.33
N ALA A 257 5.15 16.30 -2.09
CA ALA A 257 4.82 17.70 -1.78
C ALA A 257 4.09 17.93 -0.45
N THR A 258 3.45 16.90 0.13
CA THR A 258 2.74 16.99 1.43
C THR A 258 3.45 16.27 2.57
N SER A 259 4.70 15.83 2.37
CA SER A 259 5.51 15.17 3.40
C SER A 259 6.85 15.90 3.53
N ALA A 260 6.89 16.93 4.38
CA ALA A 260 8.13 17.61 4.72
C ALA A 260 9.00 16.68 5.60
N ASN A 261 10.23 16.40 5.15
CA ASN A 261 11.29 15.73 5.90
C ASN A 261 12.61 15.94 5.16
N TYR A 262 13.73 15.50 5.74
CA TYR A 262 15.06 15.67 5.14
C TYR A 262 15.18 15.11 3.70
N ASP A 263 14.63 13.92 3.43
CA ASP A 263 14.78 13.27 2.11
C ASP A 263 13.95 13.99 1.05
N THR A 264 12.71 14.40 1.35
CA THR A 264 11.88 15.18 0.42
C THR A 264 12.42 16.58 0.18
N LEU A 265 13.07 17.19 1.18
CA LEU A 265 13.85 18.41 1.03
C LEU A 265 15.03 18.23 0.07
N MET A 266 15.81 17.15 0.20
CA MET A 266 16.92 16.86 -0.73
C MET A 266 16.44 16.57 -2.16
N LEU A 267 15.28 15.92 -2.33
CA LEU A 267 14.64 15.70 -3.63
C LEU A 267 14.17 17.04 -4.23
N ALA A 268 13.57 17.92 -3.44
CA ALA A 268 13.13 19.24 -3.92
C ALA A 268 14.32 20.16 -4.24
N PHE A 269 15.43 20.11 -3.47
CA PHE A 269 16.67 20.82 -3.84
C PHE A 269 17.21 20.36 -5.19
N GLN A 270 17.32 19.05 -5.45
CA GLN A 270 17.81 18.51 -6.73
C GLN A 270 16.93 18.92 -7.93
N ALA A 271 15.62 19.03 -7.73
CA ALA A 271 14.67 19.45 -8.75
C ALA A 271 14.77 20.95 -9.14
N LEU A 272 15.55 21.78 -8.43
CA LEU A 272 15.81 23.17 -8.82
C LEU A 272 16.64 23.29 -10.10
N ASP A 273 17.51 22.32 -10.40
CA ASP A 273 18.34 22.29 -11.61
C ASP A 273 17.70 21.47 -12.76
N ASP A 274 16.44 21.05 -12.63
CA ASP A 274 15.74 20.27 -13.66
C ASP A 274 15.67 21.03 -15.00
N SER A 275 15.77 20.31 -16.12
CA SER A 275 15.61 20.89 -17.45
C SER A 275 14.21 21.49 -17.70
N ASN A 276 13.16 20.90 -17.13
CA ASN A 276 11.78 21.32 -17.30
C ASN A 276 11.40 22.43 -16.30
N GLU A 277 10.88 23.55 -16.80
CA GLU A 277 10.52 24.71 -15.97
C GLU A 277 9.41 24.42 -14.96
N TYR A 278 8.39 23.63 -15.31
CA TYR A 278 7.30 23.30 -14.39
C TYR A 278 7.81 22.49 -13.19
N ILE A 279 8.82 21.63 -13.38
CA ILE A 279 9.45 20.87 -12.29
C ILE A 279 10.25 21.81 -11.38
N ARG A 280 11.04 22.76 -11.93
CA ARG A 280 11.74 23.79 -11.13
C ARG A 280 10.79 24.67 -10.33
N GLN A 281 9.62 25.02 -10.88
CA GLN A 281 8.61 25.82 -10.17
C GLN A 281 7.90 25.02 -9.09
N ALA A 282 7.57 23.74 -9.33
CA ALA A 282 7.07 22.83 -8.30
C ALA A 282 8.09 22.62 -7.17
N ALA A 283 9.39 22.57 -7.49
CA ALA A 283 10.47 22.48 -6.52
C ALA A 283 10.48 23.71 -5.59
N LYS A 284 10.47 24.93 -6.16
CA LYS A 284 10.36 26.18 -5.38
C LYS A 284 9.12 26.18 -4.46
N ALA A 285 7.95 25.75 -4.97
CA ALA A 285 6.72 25.68 -4.19
C ALA A 285 6.79 24.67 -3.02
N ASN A 286 7.36 23.48 -3.25
CA ASN A 286 7.59 22.50 -2.20
C ASN A 286 8.55 23.04 -1.12
N LEU A 287 9.66 23.69 -1.52
CA LEU A 287 10.63 24.26 -0.58
C LEU A 287 10.03 25.39 0.28
N GLN A 288 9.17 26.23 -0.29
CA GLN A 288 8.40 27.23 0.46
C GLN A 288 7.47 26.57 1.50
N HIS A 289 6.86 25.43 1.17
CA HIS A 289 6.03 24.69 2.10
C HIS A 289 6.85 24.01 3.22
N TYR A 290 7.94 23.31 2.88
CA TYR A 290 8.75 22.54 3.82
C TYR A 290 9.50 23.42 4.84
N LEU A 291 10.08 24.55 4.39
CA LEU A 291 10.92 25.39 5.23
C LEU A 291 10.14 26.50 5.95
N ASN A 292 8.86 26.71 5.60
CA ASN A 292 8.01 27.82 6.05
C ASN A 292 8.64 29.22 5.84
N ALA A 293 9.64 29.31 4.96
CA ALA A 293 10.49 30.48 4.76
C ALA A 293 9.95 31.33 3.60
N VAL A 294 8.98 32.21 3.92
CA VAL A 294 8.13 32.95 2.97
C VAL A 294 8.90 33.67 1.85
N ASP A 295 10.09 34.24 2.16
CA ASP A 295 10.89 35.07 1.25
C ASP A 295 12.16 34.36 0.68
N GLN A 296 12.32 33.06 0.95
CA GLN A 296 13.50 32.27 0.59
C GLN A 296 13.38 31.65 -0.82
N ASP A 297 13.52 32.46 -1.87
CA ASP A 297 13.60 31.93 -3.24
C ASP A 297 15.02 31.42 -3.60
N PHE A 298 15.11 30.15 -4.03
CA PHE A 298 16.34 29.48 -4.49
C PHE A 298 16.34 29.29 -6.00
N ASN A 299 17.50 29.48 -6.65
CA ASN A 299 17.64 29.48 -8.11
C ASN A 299 18.47 28.31 -8.66
N SER A 300 19.04 27.47 -7.78
CA SER A 300 19.77 26.25 -8.13
C SER A 300 19.89 25.29 -6.95
N THR A 301 20.17 24.01 -7.21
CA THR A 301 20.47 23.02 -6.16
C THR A 301 21.66 23.49 -5.30
N ALA A 302 22.66 24.09 -5.93
CA ALA A 302 23.88 24.55 -5.27
C ALA A 302 23.63 25.71 -4.28
N GLU A 303 22.75 26.66 -4.63
CA GLU A 303 22.35 27.75 -3.73
C GLU A 303 21.59 27.20 -2.51
N ALA A 304 20.66 26.27 -2.74
CA ALA A 304 19.82 25.69 -1.69
C ALA A 304 20.62 24.82 -0.72
N LEU A 305 21.50 23.95 -1.23
CA LEU A 305 22.42 23.15 -0.41
C LEU A 305 23.40 24.01 0.39
N ALA A 306 23.94 25.10 -0.19
CA ALA A 306 24.85 25.99 0.50
C ALA A 306 24.18 26.74 1.65
N TRP A 307 22.90 27.14 1.49
CA TRP A 307 22.11 27.71 2.59
C TRP A 307 21.76 26.65 3.64
N TRP A 308 21.34 25.46 3.24
CA TRP A 308 20.98 24.38 4.16
C TRP A 308 22.17 23.97 5.05
N GLN A 309 23.39 23.86 4.49
CA GLN A 309 24.61 23.58 5.27
C GLN A 309 24.89 24.61 6.37
N GLN A 310 24.39 25.84 6.23
CA GLN A 310 24.50 26.88 7.26
C GLN A 310 23.33 26.86 8.26
N ASN A 311 22.13 26.49 7.80
CA ASN A 311 20.87 26.71 8.54
C ASN A 311 20.17 25.44 9.04
N TYR A 312 20.61 24.23 8.68
CA TYR A 312 19.98 22.97 9.11
C TYR A 312 19.82 22.84 10.63
N HIS A 313 20.72 23.46 11.39
CA HIS A 313 20.72 23.48 12.86
C HIS A 313 19.54 24.26 13.48
N LEU A 314 18.79 25.02 12.67
CA LEU A 314 17.56 25.72 13.04
C LEU A 314 16.33 24.82 12.90
N PHE A 315 16.45 23.62 12.34
CA PHE A 315 15.35 22.70 12.08
C PHE A 315 15.48 21.43 12.94
N ASP A 316 14.39 20.69 13.14
CA ASP A 316 14.42 19.29 13.60
C ASP A 316 14.32 18.32 12.41
N ASP A 317 14.27 17.02 12.71
CA ASP A 317 14.20 15.95 11.71
C ASP A 317 12.89 15.98 10.89
N ASP A 318 11.82 16.58 11.47
CA ASP A 318 10.51 16.82 10.84
C ASP A 318 10.42 18.18 10.11
N LEU A 319 11.52 18.93 10.06
CA LEU A 319 11.64 20.29 9.50
C LEU A 319 10.82 21.39 10.19
N PHE A 320 10.41 21.20 11.45
CA PHE A 320 9.92 22.32 12.25
C PHE A 320 11.09 23.19 12.73
N ILE A 321 10.86 24.50 12.85
CA ILE A 321 11.90 25.42 13.31
C ILE A 321 12.10 25.26 14.82
N ASN A 322 13.26 24.76 15.19
CA ASN A 322 13.69 24.55 16.56
C ASN A 322 13.84 25.89 17.30
N ASN A 323 12.95 26.11 18.27
CA ASN A 323 13.03 27.18 19.28
C ASN A 323 12.91 28.62 18.73
N LEU A 324 11.66 29.05 18.49
CA LEU A 324 11.28 30.41 18.07
C LEU A 324 11.97 31.55 18.86
N ASP A 325 12.27 31.34 20.15
CA ASP A 325 12.84 32.36 21.05
C ASP A 325 14.31 32.71 20.73
N ASN A 326 15.00 31.91 19.91
CA ASN A 326 16.40 32.14 19.50
C ASN A 326 16.53 32.56 18.03
N ILE A 327 15.44 32.71 17.28
CA ILE A 327 15.49 33.13 15.87
C ILE A 327 15.81 34.63 15.80
N ASN A 328 16.95 34.98 15.23
CA ASN A 328 17.17 36.35 14.77
C ASN A 328 16.36 36.58 13.48
N ILE A 329 15.23 37.28 13.58
CA ILE A 329 14.33 37.54 12.43
C ILE A 329 15.06 38.25 11.29
N ASP A 330 16.08 39.07 11.58
CA ASP A 330 16.90 39.75 10.58
C ASP A 330 17.69 38.77 9.67
N ASP A 331 17.92 37.52 10.08
CA ASP A 331 18.60 36.51 9.26
C ASP A 331 17.66 35.93 8.16
N PHE A 332 16.34 36.09 8.34
CA PHE A 332 15.30 35.60 7.41
C PHE A 332 14.76 36.71 6.49
N ILE A 333 14.93 37.99 6.86
CA ILE A 333 14.50 39.14 6.06
C ILE A 333 15.68 39.69 5.25
N LYS A 334 15.70 39.43 3.94
CA LYS A 334 16.66 40.08 3.03
C LYS A 334 16.52 41.62 3.17
N PRO A 335 17.60 42.35 3.54
CA PRO A 335 17.51 43.79 3.73
C PRO A 335 17.11 44.47 2.42
N ASN A 336 16.04 45.25 2.49
CA ASN A 336 15.35 45.80 1.33
C ASN A 336 16.31 46.65 0.48
N ALA A 337 16.46 46.34 -0.82
CA ALA A 337 17.35 47.03 -1.74
C ALA A 337 16.80 48.42 -2.17
N GLY A 338 16.52 49.27 -1.18
CA GLY A 338 15.70 50.47 -1.29
C GLY A 338 16.48 51.79 -1.25
N THR A 339 17.00 52.20 -2.41
CA THR A 339 17.09 53.61 -2.85
C THR A 339 17.41 54.70 -1.80
N GLU A 340 18.68 55.07 -1.64
CA GLU A 340 19.03 56.42 -1.18
C GLU A 340 19.16 57.38 -2.39
N ASN A 341 18.28 58.37 -2.46
CA ASN A 341 18.31 59.39 -3.50
C ASN A 341 19.36 60.46 -3.20
N GLY A 342 20.51 60.38 -3.87
CA GLY A 342 21.57 61.39 -3.82
C GLY A 342 21.09 62.76 -4.33
N THR A 343 20.59 63.60 -3.43
CA THR A 343 20.10 64.94 -3.74
C THR A 343 21.30 65.89 -3.96
N PRO A 344 21.41 66.59 -5.10
CA PRO A 344 22.53 67.50 -5.33
C PRO A 344 22.39 68.78 -4.48
N ALA A 345 23.48 69.19 -3.85
CA ALA A 345 23.54 70.44 -3.10
C ALA A 345 23.73 71.65 -4.03
N ALA A 346 23.04 72.74 -3.69
CA ALA A 346 23.16 74.10 -4.22
C ALA A 346 23.07 75.07 -3.01
N PRO A 347 23.39 76.38 -3.11
CA PRO A 347 23.50 77.23 -4.29
C PRO A 347 24.84 77.18 -5.04
#